data_AF-A0A9E5KMY4-F1
#
_entry.id   AF-A0A9E5KMY4-F1
#
_cell.length_a   1.000
_cell.length_b   1.000
_cell.length_c   1.000
_cell.angle_alpha   90.00
_cell.angle_beta   90.00
_cell.angle_gamma   90.00
#
_symmetry.space_group_name_H-M   'P 1'
#
loop_
_entity.id
_entity.type
_entity.pdbx_description
1 polymer ?
#
loop_
_entity_poly.entity_id
_entity_poly.type
_entity_poly.pdbx_seq_one_letter_code
_entity_poly.pdbx_strand_id
1 'polypeptide(L)'
;MVLMDLRPRVGGNAMGESWRSLRWSMASAYFMAPDRGSDLDTLYRDLGIDHHVRVDDTPTTFAWKEMITRELLGTNPSAAEREGLARYQAAVAFHAGRGYPDIPFTGAAGPNVTALDDMTFRAHIESVCGTVPPRLNYALQAYCASSFGVGTDEVNAAAGWNFVAAEEFGRWVLPGGNSALARALWKQSARTPHSGEHHHETQPVGVDFRPQCTVTDIERARDGAIIRWRDGAGTVRRLHARHVVCAGSKHIVKYMIPWLAEDDKEKLQAMQQVQSVPYLVANVILSRPVPANFYDLFVAGGSTFPMDSTEFEATPVITDMVNGSYAGADGQVGSVLTMYWPLPWHTARFAIVDPASWRTWAARASTARSID
;
A
#
# COMPACT_ATOMS: atom_id res chain seq x y z
N MET A 1 14.49 11.66 -20.72
CA MET A 1 14.48 11.51 -19.25
C MET A 1 15.31 10.27 -18.90
N VAL A 2 16.09 10.30 -17.81
CA VAL A 2 16.77 9.11 -17.28
C VAL A 2 16.05 8.65 -16.01
N LEU A 3 15.69 7.38 -15.94
CA LEU A 3 15.06 6.76 -14.77
C LEU A 3 16.04 5.76 -14.16
N MET A 4 16.46 5.98 -12.91
CA MET A 4 17.35 5.08 -12.17
C MET A 4 16.56 4.32 -11.10
N ASP A 5 16.72 3.00 -11.04
CA ASP A 5 16.08 2.16 -10.01
C ASP A 5 17.10 1.18 -9.43
N LEU A 6 17.03 0.94 -8.13
CA LEU A 6 17.86 -0.03 -7.42
C LEU A 6 17.60 -1.47 -7.90
N ARG A 7 16.38 -1.76 -8.37
CA ARG A 7 15.93 -3.09 -8.77
C ARG A 7 16.17 -3.33 -10.27
N PRO A 8 16.19 -4.61 -10.70
CA PRO A 8 16.29 -4.96 -12.12
C PRO A 8 15.04 -4.61 -12.93
N ARG A 9 13.91 -4.33 -12.26
CA ARG A 9 12.62 -4.02 -12.88
C ARG A 9 11.97 -2.82 -12.18
N VAL A 10 11.24 -2.02 -12.95
CA VAL A 10 10.39 -0.94 -12.44
C VAL A 10 9.25 -1.48 -11.56
N GLY A 11 8.65 -0.59 -10.76
CA GLY A 11 7.41 -0.85 -10.04
C GLY A 11 7.52 -0.68 -8.52
N GLY A 12 8.73 -0.68 -7.96
CA GLY A 12 8.91 -0.46 -6.52
C GLY A 12 8.08 -1.45 -5.69
N ASN A 13 7.11 -0.96 -4.91
CA ASN A 13 6.20 -1.79 -4.11
C ASN A 13 5.10 -2.49 -4.95
N ALA A 14 4.88 -2.11 -6.20
CA ALA A 14 3.93 -2.75 -7.11
C ALA A 14 4.56 -3.99 -7.78
N MET A 15 5.02 -4.95 -6.99
CA MET A 15 5.59 -6.21 -7.49
C MET A 15 4.53 -7.29 -7.63
N GLY A 16 4.73 -8.16 -8.61
CA GLY A 16 3.89 -9.33 -8.81
C GLY A 16 4.70 -10.44 -9.47
N GLU A 17 4.17 -11.66 -9.37
CA GLU A 17 4.80 -12.85 -9.89
C GLU A 17 3.76 -13.73 -10.60
N SER A 18 4.22 -14.74 -11.31
CA SER A 18 3.35 -15.67 -12.01
C SER A 18 3.94 -17.07 -12.04
N TRP A 19 3.05 -18.06 -11.99
CA TRP A 19 3.40 -19.46 -12.23
C TRP A 19 2.26 -20.14 -12.99
N ARG A 20 2.61 -20.73 -14.14
CA ARG A 20 1.62 -21.20 -15.13
C ARG A 20 0.69 -20.05 -15.51
N SER A 21 -0.63 -20.24 -15.41
CA SER A 21 -1.63 -19.21 -15.66
C SER A 21 -1.94 -18.32 -14.45
N LEU A 22 -1.41 -18.66 -13.26
CA LEU A 22 -1.66 -17.91 -12.02
C LEU A 22 -0.79 -16.65 -11.98
N ARG A 23 -1.38 -15.53 -11.58
CA ARG A 23 -0.68 -14.26 -11.32
C ARG A 23 -1.12 -13.73 -9.96
N TRP A 24 -0.20 -13.15 -9.20
CA TRP A 24 -0.51 -12.62 -7.88
C TRP A 24 0.40 -11.45 -7.51
N SER A 25 0.01 -10.69 -6.49
CA SER A 25 0.82 -9.61 -5.93
C SER A 25 1.90 -10.16 -5.00
N MET A 26 3.09 -9.56 -5.05
CA MET A 26 4.15 -9.79 -4.05
C MET A 26 4.20 -8.69 -2.98
N ALA A 27 3.39 -7.64 -3.12
CA ALA A 27 3.40 -6.44 -2.30
C ALA A 27 2.05 -5.69 -2.51
N SER A 28 1.98 -4.48 -3.07
CA SER A 28 0.68 -3.80 -3.21
C SER A 28 -0.26 -4.49 -4.21
N ALA A 29 -1.50 -4.77 -3.79
CA ALA A 29 -2.42 -5.64 -4.53
C ALA A 29 -3.59 -4.94 -5.24
N TYR A 30 -4.04 -3.78 -4.75
CA TYR A 30 -5.12 -3.01 -5.36
C TYR A 30 -4.88 -1.50 -5.23
N PHE A 31 -5.77 -0.74 -5.85
CA PHE A 31 -5.91 0.70 -5.69
C PHE A 31 -7.41 1.05 -5.78
N MET A 32 -7.78 2.26 -5.37
CA MET A 32 -9.19 2.67 -5.37
C MET A 32 -9.66 2.99 -6.79
N ALA A 33 -10.95 2.72 -7.06
CA ALA A 33 -11.57 3.19 -8.29
C ALA A 33 -11.41 4.72 -8.38
N PRO A 34 -10.90 5.25 -9.49
CA PRO A 34 -10.73 6.69 -9.61
C PRO A 34 -12.09 7.37 -9.80
N ASP A 35 -12.21 8.60 -9.30
CA ASP A 35 -13.37 9.44 -9.59
C ASP A 35 -13.49 9.68 -11.09
N ARG A 36 -14.71 9.53 -11.63
CA ARG A 36 -14.95 9.74 -13.06
C ARG A 36 -14.57 11.16 -13.48
N GLY A 37 -13.74 11.26 -14.51
CA GLY A 37 -13.23 12.52 -15.05
C GLY A 37 -12.01 13.09 -14.32
N SER A 38 -11.49 12.41 -13.28
CA SER A 38 -10.23 12.78 -12.65
C SER A 38 -9.02 12.52 -13.56
N ASP A 39 -7.87 13.10 -13.20
CA ASP A 39 -6.59 12.85 -13.88
C ASP A 39 -6.21 11.37 -13.81
N LEU A 40 -6.49 10.70 -12.68
CA LEU A 40 -6.23 9.26 -12.52
C LEU A 40 -7.16 8.42 -13.40
N ASP A 41 -8.44 8.77 -13.50
CA ASP A 41 -9.40 8.10 -14.38
C ASP A 41 -8.98 8.22 -15.84
N THR A 42 -8.54 9.41 -16.26
CA THR A 42 -8.00 9.63 -17.61
C THR A 42 -6.75 8.80 -17.84
N LEU A 43 -5.78 8.85 -16.92
CA LEU A 43 -4.55 8.06 -17.00
C LEU A 43 -4.83 6.55 -17.11
N TYR A 44 -5.76 6.03 -16.30
CA TYR A 44 -6.08 4.60 -16.31
C TYR A 44 -6.77 4.17 -17.60
N ARG A 45 -7.64 5.00 -18.18
CA ARG A 45 -8.22 4.73 -19.51
C ARG A 45 -7.18 4.79 -20.63
N ASP A 46 -6.28 5.75 -20.60
CA ASP A 46 -5.18 5.85 -21.58
C ASP A 46 -4.26 4.62 -21.53
N LEU A 47 -4.12 4.03 -20.34
CA LEU A 47 -3.39 2.79 -20.12
C LEU A 47 -4.21 1.52 -20.45
N GLY A 48 -5.52 1.65 -20.70
CA GLY A 48 -6.46 0.54 -20.91
C GLY A 48 -6.68 -0.33 -19.66
N ILE A 49 -6.44 0.22 -18.48
CA ILE A 49 -6.53 -0.51 -17.19
C ILE A 49 -7.98 -0.82 -16.84
N ASP A 50 -8.90 0.07 -17.18
CA ASP A 50 -10.34 -0.06 -16.98
C ASP A 50 -10.95 -1.29 -17.67
N HIS A 51 -10.30 -1.80 -18.73
CA HIS A 51 -10.72 -3.03 -19.43
C HIS A 51 -10.19 -4.32 -18.80
N HIS A 52 -9.29 -4.22 -17.82
CA HIS A 52 -8.59 -5.36 -17.23
C HIS A 52 -8.85 -5.53 -15.74
N VAL A 53 -9.60 -4.59 -15.16
CA VAL A 53 -9.90 -4.57 -13.75
C VAL A 53 -11.13 -5.41 -13.42
N ARG A 54 -11.09 -6.05 -12.26
CA ARG A 54 -12.28 -6.52 -11.57
C ARG A 54 -12.52 -5.61 -10.37
N VAL A 55 -13.70 -5.01 -10.31
CA VAL A 55 -14.10 -4.16 -9.18
C VAL A 55 -14.54 -5.05 -8.03
N ASP A 56 -14.00 -4.78 -6.84
CA ASP A 56 -14.52 -5.31 -5.58
C ASP A 56 -15.21 -4.19 -4.81
N ASP A 57 -16.54 -4.28 -4.76
CA ASP A 57 -17.47 -3.39 -4.06
C ASP A 57 -18.16 -4.11 -2.89
N THR A 58 -17.63 -5.28 -2.49
CA THR A 58 -18.23 -6.07 -1.44
C THR A 58 -17.89 -5.52 -0.06
N PRO A 59 -18.83 -5.58 0.91
CA PRO A 59 -18.53 -5.13 2.28
C PRO A 59 -17.37 -5.91 2.89
N THR A 60 -16.61 -5.23 3.75
CA THR A 60 -15.48 -5.79 4.47
C THR A 60 -15.82 -7.13 5.12
N THR A 61 -15.04 -8.15 4.75
CA THR A 61 -15.18 -9.51 5.27
C THR A 61 -14.03 -9.80 6.23
N PHE A 62 -14.33 -10.37 7.39
CA PHE A 62 -13.33 -10.64 8.42
C PHE A 62 -13.62 -11.93 9.19
N ALA A 63 -12.57 -12.55 9.72
CA ALA A 63 -12.64 -13.76 10.52
C ALA A 63 -12.80 -13.41 12.00
N TRP A 64 -14.01 -13.55 12.55
CA TRP A 64 -14.29 -13.32 13.95
C TRP A 64 -14.52 -14.64 14.69
N LYS A 65 -13.56 -15.01 15.55
CA LYS A 65 -13.52 -16.34 16.17
C LYS A 65 -13.53 -17.40 15.06
N GLU A 66 -14.42 -18.38 15.14
CA GLU A 66 -14.60 -19.47 14.18
C GLU A 66 -15.43 -19.11 12.94
N MET A 67 -15.81 -17.84 12.77
CA MET A 67 -16.73 -17.43 11.71
C MET A 67 -16.10 -16.42 10.75
N ILE A 68 -16.34 -16.61 9.45
CA ILE A 68 -16.17 -15.55 8.44
C ILE A 68 -17.47 -14.75 8.38
N THR A 69 -17.41 -13.45 8.63
CA THR A 69 -18.59 -12.59 8.69
C THR A 69 -18.34 -11.20 8.11
N ARG A 70 -19.42 -10.48 7.87
CA ARG A 70 -19.46 -9.05 7.53
C ARG A 70 -20.21 -8.25 8.60
N GLU A 71 -20.66 -8.92 9.68
CA GLU A 71 -21.56 -8.33 10.65
C GLU A 71 -20.81 -7.70 11.83
N LEU A 72 -20.89 -6.37 11.92
CA LEU A 72 -20.15 -5.52 12.85
C LEU A 72 -20.77 -5.41 14.26
N LEU A 73 -22.01 -5.87 14.45
CA LEU A 73 -22.71 -5.80 15.76
C LEU A 73 -22.75 -7.14 16.50
N GLY A 74 -22.70 -8.26 15.77
CA GLY A 74 -22.87 -9.59 16.35
C GLY A 74 -24.27 -9.85 16.91
N THR A 75 -24.38 -10.92 17.70
CA THR A 75 -25.66 -11.39 18.24
C THR A 75 -26.05 -10.57 19.46
N ASN A 76 -27.24 -9.96 19.44
CA ASN A 76 -27.82 -9.17 20.54
C ASN A 76 -27.02 -7.90 20.93
N PRO A 77 -26.79 -6.97 20.00
CA PRO A 77 -26.12 -5.71 20.33
C PRO A 77 -26.95 -4.90 21.33
N SER A 78 -26.27 -4.15 22.20
CA SER A 78 -26.87 -3.13 23.05
C SER A 78 -27.40 -1.96 22.21
N ALA A 79 -28.23 -1.10 22.83
CA ALA A 79 -28.69 0.13 22.18
C ALA A 79 -27.51 1.08 21.89
N ALA A 80 -26.55 1.15 22.81
CA ALA A 80 -25.34 1.97 22.67
C ALA A 80 -24.46 1.49 21.51
N GLU A 81 -24.28 0.19 21.32
CA GLU A 81 -23.51 -0.34 20.17
C GLU A 81 -24.20 -0.06 18.83
N ARG A 82 -25.54 -0.19 18.77
CA ARG A 82 -26.29 0.17 17.55
C ARG A 82 -26.13 1.66 17.21
N GLU A 83 -26.22 2.51 18.21
CA GLU A 83 -26.03 3.95 18.05
C GLU A 83 -24.59 4.28 17.64
N GLY A 84 -23.60 3.65 18.28
CA GLY A 84 -22.19 3.80 17.94
C GLY A 84 -21.90 3.43 16.49
N LEU A 85 -22.42 2.29 16.01
CA LEU A 85 -22.26 1.91 14.60
C LEU A 85 -22.93 2.91 13.66
N ALA A 86 -24.13 3.41 14.00
CA ALA A 86 -24.82 4.40 13.18
C ALA A 86 -24.03 5.71 13.07
N ARG A 87 -23.41 6.17 14.17
CA ARG A 87 -22.54 7.35 14.19
C ARG A 87 -21.26 7.12 13.38
N TYR A 88 -20.65 5.94 13.48
CA TYR A 88 -19.52 5.55 12.64
C TYR A 88 -19.88 5.61 11.15
N GLN A 89 -20.99 5.00 10.75
CA GLN A 89 -21.46 4.99 9.36
C GLN A 89 -21.74 6.41 8.85
N ALA A 90 -22.32 7.28 9.68
CA ALA A 90 -22.51 8.68 9.35
C ALA A 90 -21.17 9.43 9.16
N ALA A 91 -20.15 9.12 9.95
CA ALA A 91 -18.81 9.68 9.79
C ALA A 91 -18.14 9.20 8.51
N VAL A 92 -18.22 7.90 8.17
CA VAL A 92 -17.74 7.36 6.89
C VAL A 92 -18.41 8.11 5.72
N ALA A 93 -19.73 8.22 5.73
CA ALA A 93 -20.47 8.92 4.68
C ALA A 93 -20.11 10.43 4.60
N PHE A 94 -19.86 11.07 5.74
CA PHE A 94 -19.40 12.45 5.79
C PHE A 94 -18.03 12.62 5.12
N HIS A 95 -17.07 11.77 5.46
CA HIS A 95 -15.71 11.84 4.92
C HIS A 95 -15.66 11.45 3.44
N ALA A 96 -16.46 10.46 3.01
CA ALA A 96 -16.58 10.08 1.61
C ALA A 96 -17.26 11.18 0.76
N GLY A 97 -18.26 11.90 1.31
CA GLY A 97 -19.11 12.79 0.53
C GLY A 97 -18.80 14.30 0.61
N ARG A 98 -18.10 14.79 1.64
CA ARG A 98 -18.04 16.25 1.93
C ARG A 98 -16.71 16.83 2.39
N GLY A 99 -15.65 16.05 2.54
CA GLY A 99 -14.43 16.60 3.12
C GLY A 99 -13.29 15.61 3.24
N TYR A 100 -13.02 14.90 2.16
CA TYR A 100 -11.80 14.13 2.05
C TYR A 100 -10.62 15.11 2.10
N PRO A 101 -9.64 14.95 3.01
CA PRO A 101 -8.34 15.54 2.76
C PRO A 101 -7.76 14.81 1.56
N ASP A 102 -7.73 15.44 0.40
CA ASP A 102 -6.92 14.97 -0.72
C ASP A 102 -5.47 14.97 -0.24
N ILE A 103 -4.96 13.79 0.14
CA ILE A 103 -3.58 13.62 0.57
C ILE A 103 -2.80 12.99 -0.59
N PRO A 104 -1.70 13.61 -1.04
CA PRO A 104 -1.13 14.87 -0.55
C PRO A 104 -1.94 16.10 -1.00
N PHE A 105 -2.15 17.06 -0.09
CA PHE A 105 -2.82 18.32 -0.43
C PHE A 105 -1.84 19.31 -1.06
N THR A 106 -2.33 20.11 -2.00
CA THR A 106 -1.56 21.24 -2.55
C THR A 106 -1.76 22.46 -1.65
N GLY A 107 -0.77 22.81 -0.83
CA GLY A 107 -0.78 24.00 0.02
C GLY A 107 -0.88 23.69 1.51
N ALA A 108 -1.59 24.53 2.27
CA ALA A 108 -1.78 24.32 3.70
C ALA A 108 -3.00 23.41 3.95
N ALA A 109 -2.88 22.51 4.93
CA ALA A 109 -4.00 21.72 5.40
C ALA A 109 -5.10 22.62 5.98
N GLY A 110 -6.37 22.29 5.69
CA GLY A 110 -7.49 22.95 6.36
C GLY A 110 -7.56 22.59 7.85
N PRO A 111 -8.19 23.42 8.69
CA PRO A 111 -8.21 23.23 10.14
C PRO A 111 -8.81 21.87 10.57
N ASN A 112 -9.76 21.34 9.81
CA ASN A 112 -10.35 20.03 10.08
C ASN A 112 -9.33 18.90 9.90
N VAL A 113 -8.46 19.01 8.90
CA VAL A 113 -7.43 18.00 8.62
C VAL A 113 -6.35 18.06 9.68
N THR A 114 -5.91 19.26 10.06
CA THR A 114 -4.94 19.46 11.15
C THR A 114 -5.46 18.87 12.47
N ALA A 115 -6.73 19.12 12.82
CA ALA A 115 -7.32 18.55 14.03
C ALA A 115 -7.34 17.01 14.02
N LEU A 116 -7.59 16.40 12.85
CA LEU A 116 -7.55 14.94 12.69
C LEU A 116 -6.12 14.39 12.68
N ASP A 117 -5.15 15.15 12.18
CA ASP A 117 -3.73 14.77 12.12
C ASP A 117 -3.09 14.75 13.52
N ASP A 118 -3.59 15.60 14.43
CA ASP A 118 -3.13 15.73 15.82
C ASP A 118 -3.68 14.65 16.79
N MET A 119 -4.47 13.70 16.30
CA MET A 119 -5.00 12.60 17.12
C MET A 119 -4.95 11.26 16.42
N THR A 120 -4.93 10.19 17.20
CA THR A 120 -4.98 8.83 16.67
C THR A 120 -6.35 8.52 16.11
N PHE A 121 -6.40 7.61 15.14
CA PHE A 121 -7.65 7.19 14.54
C PHE A 121 -8.58 6.54 15.58
N ARG A 122 -8.02 5.75 16.50
CA ARG A 122 -8.75 5.20 17.64
C ARG A 122 -9.43 6.27 18.49
N ALA A 123 -8.66 7.27 18.94
CA ALA A 123 -9.20 8.32 19.79
C ALA A 123 -10.35 9.06 19.11
N HIS A 124 -10.23 9.34 17.81
CA HIS A 124 -11.30 9.95 17.05
C HIS A 124 -12.52 9.03 16.92
N ILE A 125 -12.34 7.74 16.59
CA ILE A 125 -13.44 6.76 16.51
C ILE A 125 -14.22 6.66 17.82
N GLU A 126 -13.51 6.58 18.95
CA GLU A 126 -14.10 6.55 20.28
C GLU A 126 -14.92 7.83 20.55
N SER A 127 -14.39 8.99 20.18
CA SER A 127 -15.10 10.27 20.32
C SER A 127 -16.40 10.34 19.48
N VAL A 128 -16.39 9.76 18.27
CA VAL A 128 -17.53 9.77 17.35
C VAL A 128 -18.61 8.79 17.83
N CYS A 129 -18.19 7.57 18.16
CA CYS A 129 -19.12 6.48 18.45
C CYS A 129 -19.62 6.51 19.89
N GLY A 130 -18.84 7.05 20.82
CA GLY A 130 -19.01 6.80 22.25
C GLY A 130 -18.68 5.33 22.57
N THR A 131 -19.67 4.44 22.41
CA THR A 131 -19.46 2.99 22.52
C THR A 131 -19.14 2.41 21.15
N VAL A 132 -17.88 2.02 20.93
CA VAL A 132 -17.46 1.34 19.71
C VAL A 132 -17.83 -0.14 19.81
N PRO A 133 -18.65 -0.70 18.89
CA PRO A 133 -18.93 -2.13 18.87
C PRO A 133 -17.66 -2.97 18.80
N PRO A 134 -17.53 -4.07 19.55
CA PRO A 134 -16.29 -4.85 19.60
C PRO A 134 -15.82 -5.36 18.23
N ARG A 135 -16.74 -5.81 17.36
CA ARG A 135 -16.38 -6.28 16.01
C ARG A 135 -16.02 -5.14 15.06
N LEU A 136 -16.58 -3.95 15.26
CA LEU A 136 -16.16 -2.75 14.52
C LEU A 136 -14.73 -2.37 14.91
N ASN A 137 -14.45 -2.27 16.22
CA ASN A 137 -13.12 -1.92 16.72
C ASN A 137 -12.05 -2.88 16.16
N TYR A 138 -12.38 -4.17 16.19
CA TYR A 138 -11.56 -5.21 15.61
C TYR A 138 -11.35 -5.07 14.10
N ALA A 139 -12.42 -4.85 13.33
CA ALA A 139 -12.32 -4.75 11.88
C ALA A 139 -11.46 -3.53 11.49
N LEU A 140 -11.59 -2.42 12.20
CA LEU A 140 -10.76 -1.23 12.03
C LEU A 140 -9.30 -1.49 12.39
N GLN A 141 -9.02 -2.18 13.50
CA GLN A 141 -7.66 -2.55 13.88
C GLN A 141 -7.01 -3.45 12.82
N ALA A 142 -7.72 -4.48 12.35
CA ALA A 142 -7.21 -5.39 11.34
C ALA A 142 -6.98 -4.68 10.01
N TYR A 143 -7.91 -3.79 9.62
CA TYR A 143 -7.79 -2.94 8.44
C TYR A 143 -6.56 -2.03 8.52
N CYS A 144 -6.36 -1.33 9.63
CA CYS A 144 -5.22 -0.44 9.80
C CYS A 144 -3.90 -1.21 9.78
N ALA A 145 -3.82 -2.32 10.52
CA ALA A 145 -2.63 -3.14 10.57
C ALA A 145 -2.27 -3.72 9.19
N SER A 146 -3.27 -4.11 8.40
CA SER A 146 -3.08 -4.55 7.01
C SER A 146 -2.60 -3.40 6.10
N SER A 147 -3.30 -2.27 6.11
CA SER A 147 -3.12 -1.19 5.13
C SER A 147 -1.91 -0.31 5.40
N PHE A 148 -1.64 -0.02 6.68
CA PHE A 148 -0.57 0.87 7.14
C PHE A 148 0.59 0.11 7.79
N GLY A 149 0.38 -1.16 8.13
CA GLY A 149 1.34 -1.95 8.88
C GLY A 149 1.33 -1.69 10.38
N VAL A 150 0.46 -0.80 10.89
CA VAL A 150 0.33 -0.41 12.31
C VAL A 150 -1.14 -0.25 12.70
N GLY A 151 -1.44 -0.24 14.00
CA GLY A 151 -2.80 -0.19 14.54
C GLY A 151 -3.48 1.18 14.51
N THR A 152 -4.76 1.20 14.86
CA THR A 152 -5.60 2.42 14.99
C THR A 152 -5.09 3.40 16.04
N ASP A 153 -4.26 2.94 16.96
CA ASP A 153 -3.59 3.69 18.02
C ASP A 153 -2.33 4.42 17.54
N GLU A 154 -1.80 4.09 16.36
CA GLU A 154 -0.62 4.74 15.78
C GLU A 154 -0.94 5.55 14.52
N VAL A 155 -1.91 5.10 13.71
CA VAL A 155 -2.38 5.86 12.55
C VAL A 155 -3.12 7.12 13.03
N ASN A 156 -2.79 8.28 12.46
CA ASN A 156 -3.55 9.50 12.75
C ASN A 156 -4.95 9.46 12.12
N ALA A 157 -5.91 10.20 12.67
CA ALA A 157 -7.29 10.13 12.21
C ALA A 157 -7.46 10.65 10.78
N ALA A 158 -6.61 11.59 10.33
CA ALA A 158 -6.66 12.11 8.96
C ALA A 158 -6.38 11.00 7.93
N ALA A 159 -5.32 10.22 8.13
CA ALA A 159 -4.97 9.07 7.30
C ALA A 159 -5.96 7.92 7.46
N GLY A 160 -6.43 7.65 8.68
CA GLY A 160 -7.42 6.61 8.95
C GLY A 160 -8.73 6.84 8.18
N TRP A 161 -9.29 8.05 8.25
CA TRP A 161 -10.50 8.40 7.50
C TRP A 161 -10.29 8.48 6.00
N ASN A 162 -9.13 8.96 5.56
CA ASN A 162 -8.76 8.94 4.14
C ASN A 162 -8.91 7.52 3.58
N PHE A 163 -8.26 6.53 4.20
CA PHE A 163 -8.35 5.16 3.69
C PHE A 163 -9.74 4.53 3.85
N VAL A 164 -10.32 4.59 5.05
CA VAL A 164 -11.62 3.95 5.32
C VAL A 164 -12.74 4.55 4.46
N ALA A 165 -12.77 5.87 4.27
CA ALA A 165 -13.79 6.50 3.44
C ALA A 165 -13.57 6.22 1.94
N ALA A 166 -12.32 6.04 1.51
CA ALA A 166 -12.04 5.72 0.11
C ALA A 166 -12.61 4.36 -0.31
N GLU A 167 -12.69 3.39 0.63
CA GLU A 167 -13.26 2.05 0.38
C GLU A 167 -14.69 2.11 -0.18
N GLU A 168 -15.45 3.17 0.12
CA GLU A 168 -16.81 3.37 -0.39
C GLU A 168 -16.87 3.55 -1.93
N PHE A 169 -15.75 3.89 -2.58
CA PHE A 169 -15.68 4.02 -4.04
C PHE A 169 -15.36 2.70 -4.74
N GLY A 170 -15.07 1.64 -3.98
CA GLY A 170 -14.72 0.32 -4.50
C GLY A 170 -13.26 0.19 -4.92
N ARG A 171 -12.80 -1.06 -4.96
CA ARG A 171 -11.39 -1.41 -5.20
C ARG A 171 -11.19 -1.94 -6.60
N TRP A 172 -10.18 -1.41 -7.29
CA TRP A 172 -9.73 -1.89 -8.59
C TRP A 172 -8.66 -2.96 -8.42
N VAL A 173 -9.02 -4.20 -8.74
CA VAL A 173 -8.12 -5.36 -8.64
C VAL A 173 -7.70 -5.81 -10.03
N LEU A 174 -6.38 -5.92 -10.25
CA LEU A 174 -5.80 -6.38 -11.51
C LEU A 174 -5.21 -7.80 -11.39
N PRO A 175 -5.16 -8.57 -12.50
CA PRO A 175 -4.44 -9.83 -12.50
C PRO A 175 -2.95 -9.62 -12.21
N GLY A 176 -2.46 -10.13 -11.07
CA GLY A 176 -1.10 -9.88 -10.57
C GLY A 176 -0.97 -8.64 -9.69
N GLY A 177 -2.08 -8.05 -9.25
CA GLY A 177 -2.13 -6.84 -8.42
C GLY A 177 -1.56 -5.61 -9.12
N ASN A 178 -0.99 -4.69 -8.35
CA ASN A 178 -0.53 -3.39 -8.88
C ASN A 178 0.66 -3.53 -9.86
N SER A 179 1.29 -4.70 -9.94
CA SER A 179 2.33 -4.97 -10.94
C SER A 179 1.83 -4.86 -12.38
N ALA A 180 0.54 -5.12 -12.61
CA ALA A 180 -0.09 -4.93 -13.91
C ALA A 180 -0.11 -3.44 -14.30
N LEU A 181 -0.46 -2.56 -13.37
CA LEU A 181 -0.44 -1.10 -13.56
C LEU A 181 0.99 -0.58 -13.80
N ALA A 182 1.95 -0.99 -12.96
CA ALA A 182 3.36 -0.60 -13.12
C ALA A 182 3.92 -0.99 -14.51
N ARG A 183 3.58 -2.19 -14.99
CA ARG A 183 3.93 -2.63 -16.34
C ARG A 183 3.25 -1.83 -17.43
N ALA A 184 1.99 -1.44 -17.26
CA ALA A 184 1.26 -0.63 -18.24
C ALA A 184 1.92 0.75 -18.38
N LEU A 185 2.19 1.42 -17.25
CA LEU A 185 2.92 2.70 -17.20
C LEU A 185 4.27 2.61 -17.90
N TRP A 186 5.02 1.54 -17.64
CA TRP A 186 6.31 1.31 -18.29
C TRP A 186 6.19 1.11 -19.80
N LYS A 187 5.23 0.30 -20.25
CA LYS A 187 4.99 0.08 -21.68
C LYS A 187 4.61 1.37 -22.40
N GLN A 188 3.80 2.24 -21.79
CA GLN A 188 3.47 3.54 -22.36
C GLN A 188 4.72 4.44 -22.43
N SER A 189 5.46 4.55 -21.32
CA SER A 189 6.68 5.36 -21.22
C SER A 189 7.78 4.95 -22.21
N ALA A 190 7.87 3.65 -22.52
CA ALA A 190 8.81 3.12 -23.50
C ALA A 190 8.36 3.34 -24.96
N ARG A 191 7.07 3.62 -25.19
CA ARG A 191 6.49 3.75 -26.53
C ARG A 191 6.41 5.18 -27.05
N THR A 192 6.37 6.20 -26.19
CA THR A 192 6.15 7.59 -26.61
C THR A 192 7.29 8.13 -27.49
N PRO A 193 7.09 8.30 -28.81
CA PRO A 193 7.96 9.12 -29.64
C PRO A 193 7.63 10.59 -29.34
N HIS A 194 8.61 11.49 -29.41
CA HIS A 194 8.32 12.93 -29.33
C HIS A 194 7.40 13.30 -30.50
N SER A 195 6.17 13.73 -30.22
CA SER A 195 5.29 14.39 -31.20
C SER A 195 5.79 15.81 -31.43
N GLY A 196 6.94 15.92 -32.07
CA GLY A 196 7.44 17.14 -32.67
C GLY A 196 7.53 16.89 -34.16
N GLU A 197 6.51 17.34 -34.90
CA GLU A 197 6.60 17.43 -36.35
C GLU A 197 7.80 18.32 -36.71
N HIS A 198 8.62 17.82 -37.62
CA HIS A 198 9.78 18.46 -38.23
C HIS A 198 11.02 18.60 -37.33
N HIS A 199 11.96 17.64 -37.44
CA HIS A 199 13.34 17.87 -37.88
C HIS A 199 14.11 16.54 -37.98
N HIS A 200 15.06 16.51 -38.91
CA HIS A 200 15.83 15.35 -39.37
C HIS A 200 16.58 14.57 -38.26
N GLU A 201 16.63 13.25 -38.42
CA GLU A 201 17.67 12.34 -37.87
C GLU A 201 18.09 12.53 -36.39
N THR A 202 17.17 12.37 -35.44
CA THR A 202 17.53 11.96 -34.07
C THR A 202 16.50 10.97 -33.55
N GLN A 203 16.96 9.78 -33.15
CA GLN A 203 16.14 8.70 -32.62
C GLN A 203 15.20 9.16 -31.49
N PRO A 204 14.00 8.57 -31.35
CA PRO A 204 13.10 8.88 -30.26
C PRO A 204 13.78 8.56 -28.92
N VAL A 205 14.05 9.58 -28.10
CA VAL A 205 14.60 9.35 -26.75
C VAL A 205 13.42 9.05 -25.82
N GLY A 206 12.97 7.80 -25.83
CA GLY A 206 12.14 7.25 -24.76
C GLY A 206 12.81 7.37 -23.39
N VAL A 207 12.13 6.93 -22.33
CA VAL A 207 12.75 6.92 -20.99
C VAL A 207 13.98 5.99 -20.99
N ASP A 208 15.17 6.56 -20.75
CA ASP A 208 16.41 5.79 -20.53
C ASP A 208 16.37 5.16 -19.14
N PHE A 209 15.90 3.92 -19.05
CA PHE A 209 15.83 3.18 -17.80
C PHE A 209 17.15 2.49 -17.47
N ARG A 210 17.67 2.81 -16.29
CA ARG A 210 18.91 2.29 -15.73
C ARG A 210 18.59 1.45 -14.48
N PRO A 211 18.38 0.13 -14.65
CA PRO A 211 18.16 -0.76 -13.52
C PRO A 211 19.43 -0.95 -12.70
N GLN A 212 19.29 -1.52 -11.50
CA GLN A 212 20.40 -1.86 -10.61
C GLN A 212 21.35 -0.69 -10.33
N CYS A 213 20.78 0.51 -10.21
CA CYS A 213 21.50 1.74 -9.92
C CYS A 213 21.18 2.21 -8.50
N THR A 214 22.17 2.11 -7.61
CA THR A 214 22.07 2.65 -6.25
C THR A 214 22.56 4.08 -6.24
N VAL A 215 21.66 5.06 -6.31
CA VAL A 215 22.01 6.48 -6.10
C VAL A 215 22.52 6.65 -4.67
N THR A 216 23.73 7.17 -4.53
CA THR A 216 24.38 7.34 -3.23
C THR A 216 24.39 8.80 -2.79
N ASP A 217 24.34 9.74 -3.74
CA ASP A 217 24.55 11.15 -3.45
C ASP A 217 24.02 12.06 -4.59
N ILE A 218 23.45 13.19 -4.21
CA ILE A 218 22.88 14.23 -5.08
C ILE A 218 23.43 15.59 -4.63
N GLU A 219 24.44 16.07 -5.34
CA GLU A 219 25.08 17.35 -5.06
C GLU A 219 24.43 18.48 -5.85
N ARG A 220 24.45 19.68 -5.27
CA ARG A 220 24.11 20.90 -5.99
C ARG A 220 25.23 21.26 -6.97
N ALA A 221 24.84 21.69 -8.16
CA ALA A 221 25.73 22.30 -9.15
C ALA A 221 25.16 23.65 -9.59
N ARG A 222 25.99 24.49 -10.23
CA ARG A 222 25.61 25.85 -10.63
C ARG A 222 24.36 25.89 -11.53
N ASP A 223 24.16 24.87 -12.35
CA ASP A 223 23.12 24.75 -13.37
C ASP A 223 22.29 23.45 -13.24
N GLY A 224 22.22 22.89 -12.03
CA GLY A 224 21.44 21.69 -11.76
C GLY A 224 21.98 20.88 -10.58
N ALA A 225 22.10 19.58 -10.77
CA ALA A 225 22.62 18.65 -9.78
C ALA A 225 23.56 17.61 -10.40
N ILE A 226 24.51 17.13 -9.61
CA ILE A 226 25.36 15.99 -9.94
C ILE A 226 24.83 14.80 -9.14
N ILE A 227 24.42 13.76 -9.87
CA ILE A 227 23.95 12.50 -9.30
C ILE A 227 25.10 11.51 -9.34
N ARG A 228 25.45 10.93 -8.19
CA ARG A 228 26.38 9.80 -8.10
C ARG A 228 25.63 8.53 -7.76
N TRP A 229 25.99 7.44 -8.44
CA TRP A 229 25.42 6.13 -8.18
C TRP A 229 26.45 5.03 -8.37
N ARG A 230 26.15 3.87 -7.77
CA ARG A 230 26.82 2.60 -8.05
C ARG A 230 25.96 1.80 -9.01
N ASP A 231 26.53 1.33 -10.12
CA ASP A 231 25.83 0.43 -11.05
C ASP A 231 25.82 -1.03 -10.57
N GLY A 232 25.15 -1.91 -11.33
CA GLY A 232 25.04 -3.34 -11.00
C GLY A 232 26.39 -4.09 -10.99
N ALA A 233 27.44 -3.52 -11.59
CA ALA A 233 28.80 -4.05 -11.55
C ALA A 233 29.63 -3.48 -10.38
N GLY A 234 29.03 -2.61 -9.55
CA GLY A 234 29.72 -1.95 -8.45
C GLY A 234 30.51 -0.70 -8.85
N THR A 235 30.45 -0.29 -10.11
CA THR A 235 31.19 0.87 -10.60
C THR A 235 30.51 2.16 -10.20
N VAL A 236 31.28 3.11 -9.66
CA VAL A 236 30.78 4.45 -9.32
C VAL A 236 30.71 5.30 -10.60
N ARG A 237 29.55 5.90 -10.83
CA ARG A 237 29.28 6.76 -11.99
C ARG A 237 28.70 8.09 -11.55
N ARG A 238 28.73 9.06 -12.47
CA ARG A 238 28.19 10.40 -12.29
C ARG A 238 27.41 10.87 -13.51
N LEU A 239 26.39 11.69 -13.27
CA LEU A 239 25.52 12.28 -14.28
C LEU A 239 25.19 13.69 -13.81
N HIS A 240 25.24 14.65 -14.73
CA HIS A 240 24.69 15.98 -14.49
C HIS A 240 23.25 16.04 -15.03
N ALA A 241 22.36 16.64 -14.26
CA ALA A 241 20.99 16.89 -14.69
C ALA A 241 20.52 18.28 -14.23
N ARG A 242 19.75 18.97 -15.08
CA ARG A 242 19.13 20.27 -14.74
C ARG A 242 18.14 20.16 -13.58
N HIS A 243 17.39 19.05 -13.54
CA HIS A 243 16.40 18.76 -12.52
C HIS A 243 16.51 17.31 -12.07
N VAL A 244 16.23 17.06 -10.79
CA VAL A 244 16.22 15.73 -10.19
C VAL A 244 14.90 15.54 -9.46
N VAL A 245 14.20 14.45 -9.78
CA VAL A 245 12.98 14.04 -9.07
C VAL A 245 13.32 12.82 -8.23
N CYS A 246 13.24 12.96 -6.90
CA CYS A 246 13.47 11.86 -5.97
C CYS A 246 12.15 11.16 -5.65
N ALA A 247 11.86 10.06 -6.36
CA ALA A 247 10.65 9.25 -6.19
C ALA A 247 10.82 8.05 -5.22
N GLY A 248 11.86 8.05 -4.40
CA GLY A 248 12.09 7.03 -3.38
C GLY A 248 11.40 7.32 -2.04
N SER A 249 11.39 6.35 -1.13
CA SER A 249 10.85 6.52 0.23
C SER A 249 11.63 7.58 1.02
N LYS A 250 10.93 8.39 1.82
CA LYS A 250 11.56 9.48 2.57
C LYS A 250 12.63 9.00 3.55
N HIS A 251 12.42 7.82 4.16
CA HIS A 251 13.38 7.21 5.06
C HIS A 251 14.69 6.77 4.36
N ILE A 252 14.72 6.63 3.03
CA ILE A 252 15.94 6.34 2.24
C ILE A 252 16.48 7.62 1.60
N VAL A 253 15.63 8.37 0.90
CA VAL A 253 16.02 9.53 0.07
C VAL A 253 16.77 10.59 0.88
N LYS A 254 16.44 10.76 2.17
CA LYS A 254 17.13 11.74 3.03
C LYS A 254 18.65 11.54 3.08
N TYR A 255 19.13 10.31 2.90
CA TYR A 255 20.57 10.01 2.89
C TYR A 255 21.26 10.31 1.56
N MET A 256 20.50 10.53 0.48
CA MET A 256 21.02 10.88 -0.85
C MET A 256 21.18 12.39 -1.02
N ILE A 257 20.67 13.21 -0.09
CA ILE A 257 20.60 14.67 -0.21
C ILE A 257 21.24 15.33 1.02
N PRO A 258 22.58 15.21 1.19
CA PRO A 258 23.25 15.58 2.42
C PRO A 258 23.13 17.08 2.76
N TRP A 259 23.02 17.94 1.74
CA TRP A 259 22.89 19.39 1.92
C TRP A 259 21.57 19.83 2.57
N LEU A 260 20.57 18.96 2.72
CA LEU A 260 19.36 19.28 3.50
C LEU A 260 19.70 19.60 4.96
N ALA A 261 20.74 18.98 5.52
CA ALA A 261 21.14 19.21 6.91
C ALA A 261 21.59 20.66 7.18
N GLU A 262 22.05 21.36 6.13
CA GLU A 262 22.50 22.74 6.21
C GLU A 262 21.39 23.69 5.74
N ASP A 263 20.76 23.38 4.61
CA ASP A 263 19.92 24.33 3.88
C ASP A 263 18.42 24.21 4.14
N ASP A 264 17.94 23.04 4.59
CA ASP A 264 16.52 22.77 4.78
C ASP A 264 16.31 21.74 5.91
N LYS A 265 16.67 22.18 7.12
CA LYS A 265 16.63 21.36 8.34
C LYS A 265 15.21 20.90 8.67
N GLU A 266 14.22 21.75 8.41
CA GLU A 266 12.81 21.45 8.65
C GLU A 266 12.35 20.28 7.77
N LYS A 267 12.66 20.30 6.46
CA LYS A 267 12.37 19.18 5.57
C LYS A 267 13.11 17.92 5.95
N LEU A 268 14.38 18.01 6.36
CA LEU A 268 15.13 16.84 6.83
C LEU A 268 14.45 16.24 8.07
N GLN A 269 14.05 17.06 9.02
CA GLN A 269 13.33 16.64 10.22
C GLN A 269 11.99 15.99 9.87
N ALA A 270 11.21 16.57 8.96
CA ALA A 270 9.96 15.98 8.48
C ALA A 270 10.21 14.60 7.82
N MET A 271 11.24 14.47 6.99
CA MET A 271 11.62 13.18 6.39
C MET A 271 12.10 12.14 7.41
N GLN A 272 12.61 12.58 8.57
CA GLN A 272 13.01 11.69 9.67
C GLN A 272 11.80 11.17 10.45
N GLN A 273 10.72 11.94 10.51
CA GLN A 273 9.47 11.57 11.19
C GLN A 273 8.63 10.58 10.39
N VAL A 274 8.81 10.48 9.07
CA VAL A 274 8.14 9.45 8.26
C VAL A 274 8.72 8.07 8.57
N GLN A 275 7.98 7.30 9.36
CA GLN A 275 8.32 5.93 9.69
C GLN A 275 7.82 4.96 8.60
N SER A 276 8.45 3.80 8.50
CA SER A 276 8.01 2.72 7.63
C SER A 276 8.23 1.42 8.35
N VAL A 277 7.19 0.61 8.42
CA VAL A 277 7.22 -0.70 9.04
C VAL A 277 7.39 -1.77 7.96
N PRO A 278 8.22 -2.78 8.22
CA PRO A 278 8.33 -3.92 7.32
C PRO A 278 7.09 -4.81 7.44
N TYR A 279 6.82 -5.54 6.37
CA TYR A 279 5.80 -6.56 6.34
C TYR A 279 6.28 -7.73 5.48
N LEU A 280 5.68 -8.89 5.69
CA LEU A 280 5.90 -10.08 4.89
C LEU A 280 4.67 -10.34 4.03
N VAL A 281 4.92 -10.92 2.85
CA VAL A 281 3.87 -11.44 1.97
C VAL A 281 4.12 -12.91 1.73
N ALA A 282 3.18 -13.76 2.14
CA ALA A 282 3.21 -15.18 1.89
C ALA A 282 2.20 -15.52 0.79
N ASN A 283 2.66 -16.19 -0.27
CA ASN A 283 1.80 -16.61 -1.38
C ASN A 283 1.61 -18.12 -1.34
N VAL A 284 0.39 -18.57 -1.08
CA VAL A 284 0.01 -19.98 -1.04
C VAL A 284 -0.63 -20.35 -2.35
N ILE A 285 0.05 -21.19 -3.11
CA ILE A 285 -0.40 -21.63 -4.43
C ILE A 285 -1.19 -22.93 -4.31
N LEU A 286 -2.43 -22.91 -4.77
CA LEU A 286 -3.36 -24.01 -4.69
C LEU A 286 -3.57 -24.64 -6.07
N SER A 287 -3.57 -25.98 -6.11
CA SER A 287 -3.84 -26.75 -7.33
C SER A 287 -5.33 -26.75 -7.71
N ARG A 288 -6.21 -26.29 -6.81
CA ARG A 288 -7.66 -26.18 -7.01
C ARG A 288 -8.12 -24.74 -6.80
N PRO A 289 -9.16 -24.30 -7.52
CA PRO A 289 -9.77 -23.01 -7.28
C PRO A 289 -10.33 -22.90 -5.85
N VAL A 290 -10.25 -21.71 -5.26
CA VAL A 290 -11.00 -21.39 -4.04
C VAL A 290 -12.45 -21.11 -4.45
N PRO A 291 -13.45 -21.84 -3.93
CA PRO A 291 -14.83 -21.70 -4.36
C PRO A 291 -15.48 -20.39 -3.85
N ALA A 292 -14.96 -19.82 -2.77
CA ALA A 292 -15.48 -18.59 -2.20
C ALA A 292 -15.10 -17.38 -3.09
N ASN A 293 -16.10 -16.59 -3.44
CA ASN A 293 -15.91 -15.36 -4.19
C ASN A 293 -15.66 -14.18 -3.23
N PHE A 294 -14.41 -14.01 -2.83
CA PHE A 294 -13.93 -12.85 -2.08
C PHE A 294 -12.66 -12.32 -2.73
N TYR A 295 -12.43 -11.02 -2.63
CA TYR A 295 -11.11 -10.45 -2.91
C TYR A 295 -10.30 -10.40 -1.62
N ASP A 296 -10.82 -9.76 -0.58
CA ASP A 296 -10.12 -9.48 0.66
C ASP A 296 -10.81 -10.10 1.88
N LEU A 297 -10.02 -10.57 2.84
CA LEU A 297 -10.47 -11.20 4.07
C LEU A 297 -9.48 -10.86 5.19
N PHE A 298 -9.93 -10.08 6.17
CA PHE A 298 -9.14 -9.80 7.37
C PHE A 298 -9.12 -11.04 8.28
N VAL A 299 -7.94 -11.64 8.48
CA VAL A 299 -7.73 -12.93 9.17
C VAL A 299 -7.14 -12.73 10.57
N ALA A 300 -7.75 -11.88 11.35
CA ALA A 300 -7.18 -11.41 12.59
C ALA A 300 -7.59 -12.30 13.79
N GLY A 301 -7.24 -13.59 13.87
CA GLY A 301 -7.29 -14.41 15.12
C GLY A 301 -8.48 -14.33 16.11
N GLY A 302 -9.66 -13.83 15.74
CA GLY A 302 -10.77 -13.56 16.66
C GLY A 302 -10.45 -12.56 17.80
N SER A 303 -10.91 -12.85 19.02
CA SER A 303 -10.79 -11.95 20.18
C SER A 303 -9.37 -11.85 20.76
N THR A 304 -8.41 -12.60 20.23
CA THR A 304 -7.00 -12.56 20.65
C THR A 304 -6.12 -11.78 19.67
N PHE A 305 -6.74 -11.00 18.79
CA PHE A 305 -6.00 -10.18 17.85
C PHE A 305 -5.23 -9.07 18.58
N PRO A 306 -3.96 -8.83 18.22
CA PRO A 306 -3.18 -7.74 18.79
C PRO A 306 -3.86 -6.37 18.59
N MET A 307 -4.04 -5.66 19.70
CA MET A 307 -4.67 -4.34 19.72
C MET A 307 -3.68 -3.19 19.86
N ASP A 308 -2.38 -3.47 19.98
CA ASP A 308 -1.29 -2.48 19.99
C ASP A 308 0.03 -3.08 19.46
N SER A 309 1.04 -2.25 19.23
CA SER A 309 2.35 -2.68 18.70
C SER A 309 3.11 -3.64 19.62
N THR A 310 2.94 -3.54 20.95
CA THR A 310 3.59 -4.44 21.90
C THR A 310 3.04 -5.86 21.77
N GLU A 311 1.72 -5.97 21.66
CA GLU A 311 1.05 -7.26 21.41
C GLU A 311 1.44 -7.84 20.04
N PHE A 312 1.58 -7.01 19.00
CA PHE A 312 2.03 -7.46 17.68
C PHE A 312 3.48 -7.97 17.68
N GLU A 313 4.38 -7.34 18.43
CA GLU A 313 5.76 -7.81 18.55
C GLU A 313 5.82 -9.17 19.29
N ALA A 314 5.01 -9.32 20.34
CA ALA A 314 4.93 -10.57 21.10
C ALA A 314 4.26 -11.70 20.30
N THR A 315 3.19 -11.38 19.58
CA THR A 315 2.36 -12.33 18.83
C THR A 315 2.14 -11.82 17.40
N PRO A 316 3.14 -11.96 16.52
CA PRO A 316 3.00 -11.52 15.15
C PRO A 316 1.94 -12.38 14.44
N VAL A 317 0.96 -11.73 13.81
CA VAL A 317 -0.16 -12.40 13.13
C VAL A 317 -0.29 -11.93 11.70
N ILE A 318 -0.77 -12.82 10.83
CA ILE A 318 -1.26 -12.47 9.50
C ILE A 318 -2.54 -11.65 9.70
N THR A 319 -2.63 -10.47 9.08
CA THR A 319 -3.76 -9.55 9.28
C THR A 319 -4.85 -9.74 8.25
N ASP A 320 -4.48 -10.13 7.04
CA ASP A 320 -5.39 -10.27 5.92
C ASP A 320 -4.86 -11.27 4.88
N MET A 321 -5.81 -11.80 4.14
CA MET A 321 -5.61 -12.75 3.06
C MET A 321 -6.44 -12.30 1.87
N VAL A 322 -5.76 -12.00 0.77
CA VAL A 322 -6.42 -11.70 -0.49
C VAL A 322 -6.42 -12.92 -1.41
N ASN A 323 -7.50 -13.08 -2.15
CA ASN A 323 -7.55 -14.00 -3.27
C ASN A 323 -6.79 -13.38 -4.45
N GLY A 324 -5.50 -13.69 -4.58
CA GLY A 324 -4.66 -13.20 -5.67
C GLY A 324 -5.14 -13.61 -7.06
N SER A 325 -6.06 -14.59 -7.14
CA SER A 325 -6.71 -15.05 -8.36
C SER A 325 -8.05 -14.36 -8.65
N TYR A 326 -8.47 -13.39 -7.83
CA TYR A 326 -9.77 -12.73 -7.93
C TYR A 326 -10.03 -12.11 -9.32
N ALA A 327 -9.04 -11.40 -9.87
CA ALA A 327 -9.10 -10.81 -11.21
C ALA A 327 -8.45 -11.72 -12.28
N GLY A 328 -8.37 -13.02 -12.02
CA GLY A 328 -7.84 -14.01 -12.96
C GLY A 328 -8.72 -14.18 -14.20
N ALA A 329 -8.16 -14.78 -15.25
CA ALA A 329 -8.90 -15.08 -16.48
C ALA A 329 -9.84 -16.30 -16.28
N ASP A 330 -10.91 -16.35 -17.07
CA ASP A 330 -11.79 -17.52 -17.12
C ASP A 330 -11.01 -18.80 -17.47
N GLY A 331 -11.34 -19.90 -16.79
CA GLY A 331 -10.68 -21.20 -17.01
C GLY A 331 -9.32 -21.35 -16.33
N GLN A 332 -8.93 -20.42 -15.45
CA GLN A 332 -7.72 -20.55 -14.65
C GLN A 332 -7.74 -21.82 -13.78
N VAL A 333 -6.69 -22.63 -13.89
CA VAL A 333 -6.53 -23.85 -13.09
C VAL A 333 -5.78 -23.52 -11.80
N GLY A 334 -6.51 -23.53 -10.68
CA GLY A 334 -5.95 -23.28 -9.34
C GLY A 334 -6.26 -21.88 -8.80
N SER A 335 -5.67 -21.55 -7.66
CA SER A 335 -5.81 -20.24 -7.02
C SER A 335 -4.56 -19.86 -6.25
N VAL A 336 -4.45 -18.59 -5.90
CA VAL A 336 -3.39 -18.08 -5.02
C VAL A 336 -4.05 -17.31 -3.89
N LEU A 337 -3.67 -17.66 -2.67
CA LEU A 337 -3.99 -16.88 -1.48
C LEU A 337 -2.74 -16.09 -1.10
N THR A 338 -2.84 -14.77 -1.13
CA THR A 338 -1.75 -13.85 -0.78
C THR A 338 -2.05 -13.32 0.62
N MET A 339 -1.18 -13.63 1.57
CA MET A 339 -1.34 -13.29 2.98
C MET A 339 -0.37 -12.17 3.35
N TYR A 340 -0.87 -11.15 4.02
CA TYR A 340 -0.08 -10.02 4.49
C TYR A 340 0.14 -10.10 5.99
N TRP A 341 1.39 -9.84 6.37
CA TRP A 341 1.84 -10.01 7.74
C TRP A 341 2.69 -8.81 8.15
N PRO A 342 2.07 -7.78 8.75
CA PRO A 342 2.77 -6.60 9.22
C PRO A 342 3.64 -6.93 10.42
N LEU A 343 4.76 -6.25 10.52
CA LEU A 343 5.71 -6.39 11.62
C LEU A 343 5.97 -4.99 12.23
N PRO A 344 5.02 -4.46 13.05
CA PRO A 344 4.99 -3.06 13.50
C PRO A 344 6.03 -2.71 14.58
N TRP A 345 7.24 -3.27 14.49
CA TRP A 345 8.33 -2.92 15.41
C TRP A 345 9.59 -2.54 14.66
N HIS A 346 10.31 -1.56 15.20
CA HIS A 346 11.40 -0.86 14.53
C HIS A 346 12.58 -1.77 14.08
N THR A 347 12.81 -2.89 14.75
CA THR A 347 13.88 -3.86 14.43
C THR A 347 13.42 -5.01 13.54
N ALA A 348 12.12 -5.12 13.21
CA ALA A 348 11.55 -6.21 12.43
C ALA A 348 12.25 -6.45 11.09
N ARG A 349 12.77 -5.39 10.47
CA ARG A 349 13.52 -5.48 9.20
C ARG A 349 14.71 -6.44 9.32
N PHE A 350 15.37 -6.48 10.48
CA PHE A 350 16.51 -7.36 10.71
C PHE A 350 16.09 -8.83 10.83
N ALA A 351 14.82 -9.11 11.17
CA ALA A 351 14.29 -10.47 11.23
C ALA A 351 13.96 -11.07 9.85
N ILE A 352 13.90 -10.25 8.80
CA ILE A 352 13.46 -10.69 7.45
C ILE A 352 14.55 -10.57 6.37
N VAL A 353 15.69 -9.93 6.66
CA VAL A 353 16.78 -9.75 5.69
C VAL A 353 17.66 -10.98 5.51
N ASP A 354 17.66 -11.92 6.46
CA ASP A 354 18.46 -13.14 6.33
C ASP A 354 17.87 -14.07 5.24
N PRO A 355 18.69 -14.57 4.28
CA PRO A 355 18.20 -15.44 3.21
C PRO A 355 17.51 -16.73 3.66
N ALA A 356 17.73 -17.18 4.89
CA ALA A 356 17.07 -18.35 5.47
C ALA A 356 15.83 -18.00 6.31
N SER A 357 15.58 -16.71 6.61
CA SER A 357 14.43 -16.27 7.42
C SER A 357 13.10 -16.74 6.86
N TRP A 358 12.96 -16.92 5.54
CA TRP A 358 11.72 -17.41 4.94
C TRP A 358 11.30 -18.77 5.50
N ARG A 359 12.23 -19.64 5.92
CA ARG A 359 11.90 -20.94 6.53
C ARG A 359 11.24 -20.76 7.88
N THR A 360 11.78 -19.86 8.70
CA THR A 360 11.23 -19.52 10.01
C THR A 360 9.82 -18.96 9.86
N TRP A 361 9.62 -18.03 8.93
CA TRP A 361 8.31 -17.42 8.70
C TRP A 361 7.30 -18.39 8.06
N ALA A 362 7.75 -19.26 7.15
CA ALA A 362 6.91 -20.32 6.60
C ALA A 362 6.46 -21.33 7.68
N ALA A 363 7.37 -21.75 8.57
CA ALA A 363 7.03 -22.61 9.69
C ALA A 363 6.06 -21.92 10.66
N ARG A 364 6.24 -20.62 10.93
CA ARG A 364 5.29 -19.86 11.74
C ARG A 364 3.92 -19.77 11.09
N ALA A 365 3.86 -19.50 9.78
CA ALA A 365 2.60 -19.44 9.03
C ALA A 365 1.86 -20.79 9.03
N SER A 366 2.56 -21.94 9.03
CA SER A 366 1.93 -23.26 9.13
C SER A 366 1.49 -23.63 10.54
N THR A 367 2.08 -23.03 11.57
CA THR A 367 1.70 -23.20 12.98
C THR A 367 0.76 -22.13 13.50
N ALA A 368 0.54 -21.06 12.73
CA ALA A 368 -0.49 -20.06 13.01
C ALA A 368 -1.79 -20.85 13.11
N ARG A 369 -2.26 -21.01 14.35
CA ARG A 369 -3.17 -22.09 14.74
C ARG A 369 -4.33 -22.17 13.76
N SER A 370 -4.75 -23.39 13.43
CA SER A 370 -6.10 -23.59 12.95
C SER A 370 -7.02 -22.80 13.88
N ILE A 371 -7.83 -21.95 13.27
CA ILE A 371 -9.04 -21.47 13.91
C ILE A 371 -9.87 -22.74 14.06
N ASP A 372 -9.66 -23.46 15.16
CA ASP A 372 -10.45 -24.63 15.56
C ASP A 372 -11.86 -24.16 15.91
#